data_AF-A0A7X9BXT9-F1
#
_entry.id   AF-A0A7X9BXT9-F1
#
_cell.length_a   1.000
_cell.length_b   1.000
_cell.length_c   1.000
_cell.angle_alpha   90.00
_cell.angle_beta   90.00
_cell.angle_gamma   90.00
#
_symmetry.space_group_name_H-M   'P 1'
#
loop_
_entity.id
_entity.type
_entity.pdbx_description
1 polymer ?
#
loop_
_entity_poly.entity_id
_entity_poly.type
_entity_poly.pdbx_seq_one_letter_code
_entity_poly.pdbx_strand_id
1 'polypeptide(L)'
;VKIRKVAKPILEVLAGIPTIVYGFFAYSFVTPLLMNIIPGLEAKNALSPGIVMGIMIIPMIASLSEDAMNSVPEIMREGALGLGSTKLEVTFKVVIPAAISGIIASIVLGISRAIGETMIVTIASGSSKNFTLDITQSMQTMTAYIVEFTSGDAGAGTLGYYSLYAVGLLLFIFTLVINLTAQYISRKYREVY
;
A
#
# COMPACT_ATOMS: atom_id res chain seq x y z
N VAL A 1 0.22 -16.56 -21.52
CA VAL A 1 -1.27 -16.53 -21.59
C VAL A 1 -1.94 -17.28 -20.43
N LYS A 2 -1.52 -18.49 -20.05
CA LYS A 2 -2.16 -19.25 -18.95
C LYS A 2 -2.02 -18.59 -17.56
N ILE A 3 -0.84 -18.10 -17.19
CA ILE A 3 -0.62 -17.45 -15.88
C ILE A 3 -1.42 -16.15 -15.75
N ARG A 4 -1.48 -15.32 -16.80
CA ARG A 4 -2.27 -14.08 -16.82
C ARG A 4 -3.76 -14.32 -16.57
N LYS A 5 -4.33 -15.36 -17.19
CA LYS A 5 -5.74 -15.74 -17.02
C LYS A 5 -6.08 -16.18 -15.59
N VAL A 6 -5.09 -16.55 -14.78
CA VAL A 6 -5.27 -16.98 -13.39
C VAL A 6 -4.89 -15.87 -12.41
N ALA A 7 -3.74 -15.22 -12.62
CA ALA A 7 -3.25 -14.17 -11.75
C ALA A 7 -4.17 -12.94 -11.77
N LYS A 8 -4.62 -12.47 -12.94
CA LYS A 8 -5.38 -11.23 -13.05
C LYS A 8 -6.73 -11.28 -12.30
N PRO A 9 -7.55 -12.34 -12.45
CA PRO A 9 -8.76 -12.49 -11.63
C PRO A 9 -8.48 -12.57 -10.13
N ILE A 10 -7.40 -13.25 -9.71
CA ILE A 10 -7.03 -13.32 -8.29
C ILE A 10 -6.70 -11.92 -7.75
N LEU A 11 -5.94 -11.12 -8.50
CA LEU A 11 -5.61 -9.75 -8.12
C LEU A 11 -6.86 -8.86 -8.05
N GLU A 12 -7.78 -9.00 -9.00
CA GLU A 12 -9.06 -8.26 -9.03
C GLU A 12 -9.95 -8.65 -7.84
N VAL A 13 -10.03 -9.93 -7.51
CA VAL A 13 -10.77 -10.41 -6.33
C VAL A 13 -10.14 -9.85 -5.05
N LEU A 14 -8.82 -9.90 -4.91
CA LEU A 14 -8.12 -9.34 -3.75
C LEU A 14 -8.34 -7.82 -3.63
N ALA A 15 -8.35 -7.09 -4.76
CA ALA A 15 -8.62 -5.66 -4.79
C ALA A 15 -10.08 -5.31 -4.45
N GLY A 16 -11.02 -6.24 -4.66
CA GLY A 16 -12.44 -6.09 -4.35
C GLY A 16 -12.79 -6.32 -2.88
N ILE A 17 -11.88 -6.85 -2.07
CA ILE A 17 -12.12 -7.11 -0.64
C ILE A 17 -12.13 -5.77 0.13
N PRO A 18 -13.17 -5.46 0.91
CA PRO A 18 -13.19 -4.25 1.75
C PRO A 18 -12.04 -4.23 2.75
N THR A 19 -11.41 -3.07 2.96
CA THR A 19 -10.20 -2.95 3.81
C THR A 19 -10.45 -3.30 5.28
N ILE A 20 -11.68 -3.11 5.77
CA ILE A 20 -12.13 -3.60 7.09
C ILE A 20 -11.97 -5.11 7.25
N VAL A 21 -12.21 -5.90 6.18
CA VAL A 21 -12.05 -7.35 6.20
C VAL A 21 -10.58 -7.72 6.36
N TYR A 22 -9.67 -7.00 5.70
CA TYR A 22 -8.24 -7.16 5.90
C TYR A 22 -7.81 -6.82 7.33
N GLY A 23 -8.35 -5.75 7.93
CA GLY A 23 -8.08 -5.40 9.33
C GLY A 23 -8.55 -6.47 10.30
N PHE A 24 -9.76 -6.99 10.09
CA PHE A 24 -10.28 -8.10 10.88
C PHE A 24 -9.46 -9.38 10.69
N PHE A 25 -9.04 -9.72 9.47
CA PHE A 25 -8.17 -10.85 9.18
C PHE A 25 -6.80 -10.71 9.86
N ALA A 26 -6.22 -9.51 9.84
CA ALA A 26 -4.97 -9.22 10.55
C ALA A 26 -5.10 -9.53 12.05
N TYR A 27 -6.16 -9.05 12.68
CA TYR A 27 -6.38 -9.23 14.11
C TYR A 27 -6.78 -10.67 14.49
N SER A 28 -7.68 -11.31 13.72
CA SER A 28 -8.28 -12.60 14.08
C SER A 28 -7.50 -13.82 13.62
N PHE A 29 -6.68 -13.69 12.58
CA PHE A 29 -5.94 -14.81 12.01
C PHE A 29 -4.43 -14.58 12.05
N VAL A 30 -3.95 -13.46 11.52
CA VAL A 30 -2.51 -13.20 11.41
C VAL A 30 -1.86 -12.99 12.77
N THR A 31 -2.45 -12.19 13.65
CA THR A 31 -1.90 -11.96 14.99
C THR A 31 -1.78 -13.25 15.81
N PRO A 32 -2.81 -14.10 15.95
CA PRO A 32 -2.67 -15.38 16.65
C PRO A 32 -1.60 -16.30 16.05
N LEU A 33 -1.48 -16.31 14.72
CA LEU A 33 -0.44 -17.10 14.05
C LEU A 33 0.96 -16.57 14.40
N LEU A 34 1.15 -15.26 14.42
CA LEU A 34 2.41 -14.63 14.82
C LEU A 34 2.73 -14.84 16.31
N MET A 35 1.73 -14.82 17.19
CA MET A 35 1.92 -15.08 18.64
C MET A 35 2.49 -16.48 18.91
N ASN A 36 2.17 -17.47 18.08
CA ASN A 36 2.75 -18.81 18.21
C ASN A 36 4.24 -18.85 17.85
N ILE A 37 4.72 -17.86 17.08
CA ILE A 37 6.09 -17.80 16.57
C ILE A 37 6.93 -16.79 17.37
N ILE A 38 6.30 -15.70 17.84
CA ILE A 38 6.92 -14.57 18.53
C ILE A 38 6.38 -14.53 19.96
N PRO A 39 7.13 -15.06 20.95
CA PRO A 39 6.74 -15.01 22.35
C PRO A 39 6.64 -13.56 22.84
N GLY A 40 5.55 -13.23 23.54
CA GLY A 40 5.34 -11.88 24.09
C GLY A 40 4.73 -10.88 23.12
N LEU A 41 4.34 -11.29 21.90
CA LEU A 41 3.61 -10.43 20.97
C LEU A 41 2.23 -10.06 21.53
N GLU A 42 1.91 -8.76 21.56
CA GLU A 42 0.62 -8.27 22.02
C GLU A 42 -0.51 -8.56 21.03
N ALA A 43 -1.76 -8.70 21.52
CA ALA A 43 -2.94 -8.92 20.68
C ALA A 43 -3.22 -7.75 19.72
N LYS A 44 -2.83 -6.54 20.13
CA LYS A 44 -2.77 -5.37 19.26
C LYS A 44 -1.30 -5.04 19.07
N ASN A 45 -0.84 -5.00 17.83
CA ASN A 45 0.56 -4.74 17.50
C ASN A 45 0.66 -4.08 16.12
N ALA A 46 1.75 -3.38 15.84
CA ALA A 46 1.95 -2.77 14.52
C ALA A 46 2.39 -3.78 13.44
N LEU A 47 3.00 -4.91 13.84
CA LEU A 47 3.57 -5.91 12.95
C LEU A 47 2.51 -6.59 12.06
N SER A 48 1.45 -7.12 12.66
CA SER A 48 0.37 -7.84 11.99
C SER A 48 -0.36 -7.00 10.92
N PRO A 49 -0.89 -5.80 11.24
CA PRO A 49 -1.47 -4.92 10.22
C PRO A 49 -0.44 -4.49 9.16
N GLY A 50 0.83 -4.30 9.54
CA GLY A 50 1.90 -3.97 8.59
C GLY A 50 2.12 -5.08 7.54
N ILE A 51 2.14 -6.34 7.96
CA ILE A 51 2.26 -7.49 7.06
C ILE A 51 1.05 -7.57 6.13
N VAL A 52 -0.17 -7.49 6.68
CA VAL A 52 -1.40 -7.58 5.88
C VAL A 52 -1.49 -6.42 4.88
N MET A 53 -1.11 -5.21 5.30
CA MET A 53 -1.06 -4.05 4.42
C MET A 53 -0.06 -4.23 3.29
N GLY A 54 1.13 -4.77 3.59
CA GLY A 54 2.12 -5.12 2.56
C GLY A 54 1.55 -6.07 1.51
N ILE A 55 0.84 -7.12 1.93
CA ILE A 55 0.19 -8.07 1.02
C ILE A 55 -0.91 -7.38 0.20
N MET A 56 -1.73 -6.52 0.81
CA MET A 56 -2.83 -5.81 0.16
C MET A 56 -2.35 -4.90 -0.98
N ILE A 57 -1.17 -4.28 -0.85
CA ILE A 57 -0.67 -3.32 -1.84
C ILE A 57 -0.04 -4.02 -3.04
N ILE A 58 0.38 -5.29 -2.91
CA ILE A 58 0.99 -6.06 -4.01
C ILE A 58 0.08 -6.11 -5.25
N PRO A 59 -1.21 -6.48 -5.16
CA PRO A 59 -2.12 -6.45 -6.31
C PRO A 59 -2.21 -5.11 -7.01
N MET A 60 -2.24 -4.01 -6.24
CA MET A 60 -2.31 -2.66 -6.78
C MET A 60 -1.04 -2.32 -7.56
N ILE A 61 0.13 -2.54 -6.97
CA ILE A 61 1.42 -2.29 -7.64
C ILE A 61 1.55 -3.17 -8.88
N ALA A 62 1.20 -4.45 -8.78
CA ALA A 62 1.29 -5.41 -9.88
C ALA A 62 0.38 -5.01 -11.05
N SER A 63 -0.86 -4.61 -10.79
CA SER A 63 -1.79 -4.18 -11.85
C SER A 63 -1.30 -2.92 -12.56
N LEU A 64 -0.89 -1.90 -11.80
CA LEU A 64 -0.40 -0.64 -12.36
C LEU A 64 0.94 -0.83 -13.11
N SER A 65 1.81 -1.71 -12.61
CA SER A 65 3.03 -2.12 -13.32
C SER A 65 2.71 -2.87 -14.61
N GLU A 66 1.68 -3.72 -14.63
CA GLU A 66 1.22 -4.41 -15.85
C GLU A 66 0.76 -3.38 -16.89
N ASP A 67 -0.01 -2.37 -16.49
CA ASP A 67 -0.49 -1.31 -17.38
C ASP A 67 0.66 -0.49 -17.97
N ALA A 68 1.65 -0.14 -17.15
CA ALA A 68 2.88 0.50 -17.61
C ALA A 68 3.64 -0.36 -18.63
N MET A 69 3.82 -1.66 -18.34
CA MET A 69 4.47 -2.57 -19.28
C MET A 69 3.68 -2.72 -20.58
N ASN A 70 2.35 -2.76 -20.52
CA ASN A 70 1.48 -2.88 -21.69
C ASN A 70 1.51 -1.62 -22.57
N SER A 71 1.77 -0.44 -22.01
CA SER A 71 1.92 0.80 -22.79
C SER A 71 3.15 0.87 -23.67
N VAL A 72 4.14 -0.03 -23.48
CA VAL A 72 5.29 -0.13 -24.39
C VAL A 72 4.78 -0.56 -25.79
N PRO A 73 5.14 0.16 -26.86
CA PRO A 73 4.67 -0.17 -28.22
C PRO A 73 5.03 -1.59 -28.67
N GLU A 74 4.10 -2.29 -29.34
CA GLU A 74 4.35 -3.63 -29.91
C GLU A 74 5.51 -3.62 -30.92
N ILE A 75 5.69 -2.55 -31.70
CA ILE A 75 6.80 -2.41 -32.66
C ILE A 75 8.18 -2.61 -32.00
N MET A 76 8.35 -2.17 -30.74
CA MET A 76 9.59 -2.37 -29.99
C MET A 76 9.77 -3.84 -29.59
N ARG A 77 8.68 -4.52 -29.24
CA ARG A 77 8.69 -5.94 -28.88
C ARG A 77 8.98 -6.81 -30.10
N GLU A 78 8.26 -6.58 -31.20
CA GLU A 78 8.43 -7.30 -32.46
C GLU A 78 9.80 -7.05 -33.09
N GLY A 79 10.30 -5.80 -33.04
CA GLY A 79 11.65 -5.47 -33.51
C GLY A 79 12.73 -6.25 -32.77
N ALA A 80 12.63 -6.35 -31.44
CA ALA A 80 13.59 -7.12 -30.64
C ALA A 80 13.50 -8.63 -30.91
N LEU A 81 12.30 -9.18 -31.10
CA LEU A 81 12.10 -10.56 -31.54
C LEU A 81 12.69 -10.81 -32.93
N GLY A 82 12.54 -9.86 -33.86
CA GLY A 82 13.08 -9.91 -35.23
C GLY A 82 14.61 -9.92 -35.27
N LEU A 83 15.28 -9.37 -34.25
CA LEU A 83 16.73 -9.45 -34.05
C LEU A 83 17.20 -10.77 -33.41
N GLY A 84 16.29 -11.75 -33.23
CA GLY A 84 16.60 -13.05 -32.65
C GLY A 84 16.53 -13.10 -31.12
N SER A 85 16.02 -12.05 -30.45
CA SER A 85 15.87 -12.06 -28.99
C SER A 85 14.80 -13.06 -28.55
N THR A 86 15.01 -13.72 -27.43
CA THR A 86 13.99 -14.55 -26.79
C THR A 86 12.92 -13.69 -26.11
N LYS A 87 11.72 -14.24 -25.87
CA LYS A 87 10.65 -13.53 -25.13
C LYS A 87 11.09 -13.02 -23.75
N LEU A 88 11.95 -13.78 -23.08
CA LEU A 88 12.51 -13.42 -21.78
C LEU A 88 13.44 -12.21 -21.94
N GLU A 89 14.32 -12.21 -22.94
CA GLU A 89 15.18 -11.07 -23.23
C GLU A 89 14.40 -9.82 -23.62
N VAL A 90 13.36 -9.93 -24.45
CA VAL A 90 12.51 -8.77 -24.78
C VAL A 90 11.86 -8.20 -23.52
N THR A 91 11.42 -9.05 -22.60
CA THR A 91 10.82 -8.61 -21.33
C THR A 91 11.84 -7.84 -20.49
N PHE A 92 13.02 -8.41 -20.23
CA PHE A 92 14.01 -7.83 -19.33
C PHE A 92 14.86 -6.71 -19.94
N LYS A 93 15.13 -6.75 -21.24
CA LYS A 93 16.04 -5.80 -21.92
C LYS A 93 15.30 -4.68 -22.66
N VAL A 94 14.01 -4.83 -22.94
CA VAL A 94 13.22 -3.84 -23.71
C VAL A 94 12.02 -3.35 -22.91
N VAL A 95 11.11 -4.25 -22.52
CA VAL A 95 9.84 -3.86 -21.90
C VAL A 95 10.03 -3.28 -20.50
N ILE A 96 10.74 -3.97 -19.60
CA ILE A 96 10.96 -3.50 -18.22
C ILE A 96 11.73 -2.16 -18.21
N PRO A 97 12.84 -2.00 -18.95
CA PRO A 97 13.54 -0.73 -19.01
C PRO A 97 12.67 0.41 -19.58
N ALA A 98 11.92 0.16 -20.65
CA ALA A 98 11.03 1.17 -21.24
C ALA A 98 9.86 1.54 -20.32
N ALA A 99 9.37 0.61 -19.50
CA ALA A 99 8.25 0.82 -18.57
C ALA A 99 8.69 1.27 -17.17
N ILE A 100 9.99 1.47 -16.92
CA ILE A 100 10.54 1.65 -15.57
C ILE A 100 9.91 2.83 -14.82
N SER A 101 9.58 3.90 -15.54
CA SER A 101 8.95 5.09 -15.00
C SER A 101 7.55 4.82 -14.45
N GLY A 102 6.76 4.02 -15.17
CA GLY A 102 5.44 3.58 -14.75
C GLY A 102 5.51 2.56 -13.61
N ILE A 103 6.48 1.65 -13.63
CA ILE A 103 6.71 0.69 -12.53
C ILE A 103 7.07 1.44 -11.25
N ILE A 104 8.02 2.39 -11.30
CA ILE A 104 8.38 3.21 -10.13
C ILE A 104 7.17 4.00 -9.65
N ALA A 105 6.42 4.65 -10.56
CA ALA A 105 5.22 5.39 -10.20
C ALA A 105 4.18 4.51 -9.49
N SER A 106 3.99 3.27 -9.95
CA SER A 106 3.06 2.32 -9.32
C SER A 106 3.45 1.96 -7.89
N ILE A 107 4.75 1.77 -7.63
CA ILE A 107 5.29 1.46 -6.30
C ILE A 107 5.04 2.64 -5.36
N VAL A 108 5.41 3.85 -5.80
CA VAL A 108 5.23 5.04 -4.95
C VAL A 108 3.74 5.27 -4.68
N LEU A 109 2.87 5.10 -5.68
CA LEU A 109 1.43 5.25 -5.49
C LEU A 109 0.85 4.20 -4.52
N GLY A 110 1.33 2.96 -4.59
CA GLY A 110 0.97 1.90 -3.64
C GLY A 110 1.35 2.24 -2.20
N ILE A 111 2.57 2.77 -2.00
CA ILE A 111 3.04 3.23 -0.68
C ILE A 111 2.20 4.42 -0.18
N SER A 112 1.90 5.39 -1.04
CA SER A 112 1.03 6.53 -0.68
C SER A 112 -0.35 6.05 -0.21
N ARG A 113 -0.90 5.02 -0.86
CA ARG A 113 -2.17 4.41 -0.43
C ARG A 113 -2.05 3.69 0.91
N ALA A 114 -0.94 3.00 1.15
CA ALA A 114 -0.63 2.36 2.44
C ALA A 114 -0.73 3.34 3.61
N ILE A 115 -0.11 4.50 3.43
CA ILE A 115 0.00 5.53 4.47
C ILE A 115 -1.38 6.12 4.79
N GLY A 116 -2.23 6.24 3.77
CA GLY A 116 -3.62 6.66 3.90
C GLY A 116 -4.57 5.56 4.38
N GLU A 117 -4.10 4.33 4.59
CA GLU A 117 -4.96 3.23 5.02
C GLU A 117 -5.43 3.44 6.46
N THR A 118 -6.74 3.31 6.66
CA THR A 118 -7.38 3.65 7.93
C THR A 118 -7.92 2.41 8.63
N MET A 119 -8.56 1.50 7.90
CA MET A 119 -9.36 0.44 8.53
C MET A 119 -8.49 -0.71 9.03
N ILE A 120 -7.43 -1.07 8.30
CA ILE A 120 -6.53 -2.15 8.72
C ILE A 120 -5.88 -1.82 10.06
N VAL A 121 -5.30 -0.62 10.17
CA VAL A 121 -4.58 -0.19 11.37
C VAL A 121 -5.52 0.07 12.54
N THR A 122 -6.66 0.74 12.32
CA THR A 122 -7.64 0.98 13.38
C THR A 122 -8.09 -0.31 14.06
N ILE A 123 -8.26 -1.38 13.29
CA ILE A 123 -8.74 -2.65 13.82
C ILE A 123 -7.61 -3.45 14.47
N ALA A 124 -6.40 -3.48 13.91
CA ALA A 124 -5.37 -4.44 14.34
C ALA A 124 -4.20 -3.83 15.12
N SER A 125 -3.88 -2.53 14.99
CA SER A 125 -2.71 -1.92 15.66
C SER A 125 -2.98 -1.46 17.09
N GLY A 126 -4.26 -1.21 17.43
CA GLY A 126 -4.70 -0.73 18.74
C GLY A 126 -4.57 0.79 18.91
N SER A 127 -4.72 1.27 20.15
CA SER A 127 -4.87 2.68 20.49
C SER A 127 -3.81 3.21 21.47
N SER A 128 -2.74 2.46 21.70
CA SER A 128 -1.66 2.89 22.59
C SER A 128 -0.91 4.11 22.04
N LYS A 129 -0.87 5.18 22.84
CA LYS A 129 -0.24 6.47 22.54
C LYS A 129 1.25 6.49 22.93
N ASN A 130 1.95 5.38 22.69
CA ASN A 130 3.35 5.26 23.05
C ASN A 130 4.21 5.59 21.82
N PHE A 131 5.16 6.51 21.98
CA PHE A 131 6.16 6.76 20.95
C PHE A 131 7.26 5.70 21.07
N THR A 132 7.08 4.59 20.37
CA THR A 132 8.03 3.48 20.32
C THR A 132 8.32 3.09 18.87
N LEU A 133 9.53 2.61 18.62
CA LEU A 133 9.90 1.97 17.34
C LEU A 133 9.67 0.45 17.38
N ASP A 134 9.25 -0.08 18.52
CA ASP A 134 8.93 -1.49 18.68
C ASP A 134 7.59 -1.81 18.01
N ILE A 135 7.66 -2.45 16.85
CA ILE A 135 6.49 -2.85 16.06
C ILE A 135 5.70 -4.03 16.65
N THR A 136 6.22 -4.67 17.70
CA THR A 136 5.53 -5.77 18.39
C THR A 136 4.49 -5.28 19.41
N GLN A 137 4.54 -3.99 19.76
CA GLN A 137 3.62 -3.36 20.69
C GLN A 137 2.47 -2.67 19.96
N SER A 138 1.39 -2.42 20.69
CA SER A 138 0.28 -1.62 20.18
C SER A 138 0.74 -0.19 19.82
N MET A 139 0.26 0.30 18.68
CA MET A 139 0.57 1.64 18.17
C MET A 139 -0.67 2.29 17.57
N GLN A 140 -0.93 3.54 17.94
CA GLN A 140 -2.01 4.34 17.36
C GLN A 140 -1.49 5.16 16.17
N THR A 141 -2.06 4.94 14.98
CA THR A 141 -1.78 5.78 13.80
C THR A 141 -2.61 7.07 13.84
N MET A 142 -2.19 8.09 13.08
CA MET A 142 -3.00 9.32 12.90
C MET A 142 -4.39 9.00 12.34
N THR A 143 -4.50 8.04 11.43
CA THR A 143 -5.78 7.59 10.85
C THR A 143 -6.66 6.87 11.89
N ALA A 144 -6.08 5.99 12.71
CA ALA A 144 -6.80 5.32 13.79
C ALA A 144 -7.26 6.28 14.88
N TYR A 145 -6.42 7.27 15.23
CA TYR A 145 -6.78 8.34 16.16
C TYR A 145 -8.01 9.11 15.69
N ILE A 146 -8.07 9.46 14.40
CA ILE A 146 -9.23 10.15 13.82
C ILE A 146 -10.49 9.30 13.98
N VAL A 147 -10.44 8.01 13.62
CA VAL A 147 -11.61 7.11 13.73
C VAL A 147 -12.06 6.92 15.17
N GLU A 148 -11.13 6.77 16.11
CA GLU A 148 -11.43 6.62 17.53
C GLU A 148 -12.13 7.86 18.09
N PHE A 149 -11.60 9.05 17.78
CA PHE A 149 -12.18 10.31 18.27
C PHE A 149 -13.48 10.70 17.59
N THR A 150 -13.71 10.32 16.33
CA THR A 150 -15.00 10.57 15.66
C THR A 150 -16.09 9.57 16.06
N SER A 151 -15.71 8.39 16.54
CA SER A 151 -16.64 7.39 17.07
C SER A 151 -17.04 7.65 18.53
N GLY A 152 -16.28 8.50 19.24
CA GLY A 152 -16.59 8.96 20.59
C GLY A 152 -17.36 10.28 20.62
N ASP A 153 -18.03 10.56 21.73
CA ASP A 153 -18.75 11.83 21.95
C ASP A 153 -17.75 12.93 22.35
N ALA A 154 -16.98 13.42 21.37
CA ALA A 154 -16.06 14.52 21.55
C ALA A 154 -16.85 15.84 21.58
N GLY A 155 -17.31 16.22 22.78
CA GLY A 155 -18.00 17.50 23.00
C GLY A 155 -17.23 18.67 22.39
N ALA A 156 -17.94 19.54 21.68
CA ALA A 156 -17.37 20.72 21.05
C ALA A 156 -16.68 21.61 22.09
N GLY A 157 -15.49 22.11 21.76
CA GLY A 157 -14.67 22.96 22.65
C GLY A 157 -13.76 22.20 23.62
N THR A 158 -13.72 20.87 23.57
CA THR A 158 -12.76 20.07 24.35
C THR A 158 -11.37 20.06 23.72
N LEU A 159 -10.33 19.77 24.51
CA LEU A 159 -8.96 19.58 23.99
C LEU A 159 -8.91 18.48 22.90
N GLY A 160 -9.70 17.42 23.06
CA GLY A 160 -9.83 16.33 22.09
C GLY A 160 -10.42 16.78 20.74
N TYR A 161 -11.39 17.69 20.78
CA TYR A 161 -11.97 18.28 19.58
C TYR A 161 -10.92 19.06 18.77
N TYR A 162 -10.14 19.93 19.42
CA TYR A 162 -9.10 20.70 18.72
C TYR A 162 -7.93 19.83 18.23
N SER A 163 -7.54 18.79 18.99
CA SER A 163 -6.49 17.87 18.56
C SER A 163 -6.89 17.03 17.35
N LEU A 164 -8.17 16.69 17.20
CA LEU A 164 -8.68 16.01 16.00
C LEU A 164 -8.42 16.83 14.73
N TYR A 165 -8.74 18.12 14.73
CA TYR A 165 -8.48 19.00 13.59
C TYR A 165 -6.98 19.17 13.33
N ALA A 166 -6.18 19.28 14.38
CA ALA A 166 -4.73 19.37 14.24
C ALA A 166 -4.12 18.11 13.61
N VAL A 167 -4.53 16.91 14.07
CA VAL A 167 -4.08 15.63 13.50
C VAL A 167 -4.58 15.46 12.06
N GLY A 168 -5.82 15.84 11.77
CA GLY A 168 -6.37 15.80 10.41
C GLY A 168 -5.61 16.72 9.44
N LEU A 169 -5.31 17.95 9.86
CA LEU A 169 -4.53 18.91 9.06
C LEU A 169 -3.09 18.39 8.84
N LEU A 170 -2.47 17.86 9.89
CA LEU A 170 -1.12 17.28 9.82
C LEU A 170 -1.07 16.10 8.84
N LEU A 171 -2.02 15.17 8.96
CA LEU A 171 -2.16 14.03 8.07
C LEU A 171 -2.39 14.46 6.62
N PHE A 172 -3.22 15.49 6.40
CA PHE A 172 -3.44 16.08 5.09
C PHE A 172 -2.13 16.62 4.49
N ILE A 173 -1.35 17.39 5.25
CA ILE A 173 -0.05 17.92 4.79
C ILE A 173 0.90 16.77 4.44
N PHE A 174 1.05 15.76 5.31
CA PHE A 174 1.91 14.61 5.03
C PHE A 174 1.49 13.88 3.75
N THR A 175 0.19 13.60 3.63
CA THR A 175 -0.36 12.90 2.45
C THR A 175 -0.16 13.73 1.19
N LEU A 176 -0.37 15.04 1.26
CA LEU A 176 -0.16 15.95 0.14
C LEU A 176 1.31 15.98 -0.31
N VAL A 177 2.25 16.13 0.64
CA VAL A 177 3.69 16.14 0.35
C VAL A 177 4.10 14.83 -0.33
N ILE A 178 3.70 13.68 0.24
CA ILE A 178 4.04 12.37 -0.32
C ILE A 178 3.46 12.20 -1.73
N ASN A 179 2.19 12.58 -1.94
CA ASN A 179 1.57 12.50 -3.27
C ASN A 179 2.24 13.44 -4.28
N LEU A 180 2.60 14.66 -3.89
CA LEU A 180 3.31 15.60 -4.76
C LEU A 180 4.70 15.06 -5.12
N THR A 181 5.45 14.51 -4.16
CA THR A 181 6.73 13.87 -4.41
C THR A 181 6.58 12.66 -5.33
N ALA A 182 5.55 11.83 -5.12
CA ALA A 182 5.25 10.69 -5.99
C ALA A 182 5.00 11.10 -7.43
N GLN A 183 4.17 12.13 -7.63
CA GLN A 183 3.88 12.68 -8.95
C GLN A 183 5.11 13.31 -9.58
N TYR A 184 5.92 14.05 -8.82
CA TYR A 184 7.15 14.67 -9.31
C TYR A 184 8.16 13.61 -9.79
N ILE A 185 8.39 12.56 -9.00
CA ILE A 185 9.24 11.43 -9.36
C ILE A 185 8.71 10.76 -10.63
N SER A 186 7.42 10.43 -10.67
CA SER A 186 6.79 9.81 -11.84
C SER A 186 6.95 10.66 -13.12
N ARG A 187 6.79 11.99 -13.03
CA ARG A 187 6.98 12.90 -14.16
C ARG A 187 8.43 12.96 -14.62
N LYS A 188 9.40 12.92 -13.69
CA LYS A 188 10.83 12.99 -14.01
C LYS A 188 11.32 11.78 -14.81
N TYR A 189 10.76 10.59 -14.54
CA TYR A 189 11.15 9.37 -15.24
C TYR A 189 10.32 9.10 -16.50
N ARG A 190 9.25 9.84 -16.74
CA ARG A 190 8.46 9.76 -17.98
C ARG A 190 9.27 10.36 -19.13
N GLU A 191 10.30 9.64 -19.59
CA GLU A 191 10.94 9.93 -20.86
C GLU A 191 9.89 9.83 -21.95
N VAL A 192 9.75 10.94 -22.69
CA VAL A 192 8.90 11.05 -23.86
C VAL A 192 9.55 10.19 -24.94
N TYR A 193 9.05 8.96 -25.10
CA TYR A 193 9.29 8.15 -26.29
C TYR A 193 8.04 8.18 -27.16
#